data_AF-A0A9X2Y7A8-F1
#
_entry.id   AF-A0A9X2Y7A8-F1
#
_cell.length_a   1.000
_cell.length_b   1.000
_cell.length_c   1.000
_cell.angle_alpha   90.00
_cell.angle_beta   90.00
_cell.angle_gamma   90.00
#
_symmetry.space_group_name_H-M   'P 1'
#
loop_
_entity.id
_entity.type
_entity.pdbx_description
1 polymer ?
#
loop_
_entity_poly.entity_id
_entity_poly.type
_entity_poly.pdbx_seq_one_letter_code
_entity_poly.pdbx_strand_id
1 'polypeptide(L)'
;MAEWYQPALTDDTFGPFAGQLVEAARTHSNEHPVRLLVTVAALADEMLYSIFEAQSADTVSQVCRRAGWPADRITAVRARADFAERHARLQPGC
;
A
#
# COMPACT_ATOMS: atom_id res chain seq x y z
N MET A 1 4.58 -1.77 8.48
CA MET A 1 3.48 -0.82 8.20
C MET A 1 4.09 0.51 7.86
N ALA A 2 3.57 1.17 6.84
CA ALA A 2 3.88 2.56 6.53
C ALA A 2 2.61 3.42 6.71
N GLU A 3 2.81 4.66 7.10
CA GLU A 3 1.77 5.64 7.43
C GLU A 3 2.06 6.94 6.68
N TRP A 4 1.00 7.60 6.22
CA TRP A 4 1.06 8.93 5.59
C TRP A 4 -0.10 9.79 6.08
N TYR A 5 0.18 11.04 6.41
CA TYR A 5 -0.82 12.10 6.49
C TYR A 5 -0.91 12.78 5.11
N GLN A 6 -2.11 12.78 4.52
CA GLN A 6 -2.35 13.36 3.21
C GLN A 6 -3.51 14.36 3.27
N PRO A 7 -3.23 15.67 3.32
CA PRO A 7 -4.27 16.69 3.34
C PRO A 7 -5.24 16.55 2.16
N ALA A 8 -6.52 16.79 2.43
CA ALA A 8 -7.61 16.67 1.48
C ALA A 8 -7.67 15.27 0.83
N LEU A 9 -7.43 14.21 1.62
CA LEU A 9 -7.55 12.83 1.14
C LEU A 9 -8.98 12.54 0.69
N THR A 10 -9.11 12.10 -0.56
CA THR A 10 -10.38 11.70 -1.18
C THR A 10 -10.27 10.30 -1.78
N ASP A 11 -11.42 9.71 -2.12
CA ASP A 11 -11.46 8.45 -2.89
C ASP A 11 -10.71 8.57 -4.22
N ASP A 12 -10.79 9.74 -4.88
CA ASP A 12 -10.07 10.03 -6.14
C ASP A 12 -8.55 10.02 -5.96
N THR A 13 -8.05 10.37 -4.77
CA THR A 13 -6.61 10.34 -4.46
C THR A 13 -6.16 8.94 -4.02
N PHE A 14 -7.04 8.21 -3.32
CA PHE A 14 -6.75 6.88 -2.78
C PHE A 14 -6.41 5.86 -3.88
N GLY A 15 -7.19 5.82 -4.96
CA GLY A 15 -6.99 4.89 -6.07
C GLY A 15 -5.58 5.00 -6.70
N PRO A 16 -5.19 6.20 -7.19
CA PRO A 16 -3.85 6.47 -7.69
C PRO A 16 -2.73 6.15 -6.69
N PHE A 17 -2.90 6.54 -5.41
CA PHE A 17 -1.94 6.22 -4.35
C PHE A 17 -1.71 4.71 -4.23
N ALA A 18 -2.79 3.92 -4.09
CA ALA A 18 -2.69 2.48 -3.97
C ALA A 18 -2.09 1.84 -5.24
N GLY A 19 -2.47 2.32 -6.42
CA GLY A 19 -1.94 1.83 -7.70
C GLY A 19 -0.43 2.06 -7.83
N GLN A 20 0.06 3.25 -7.47
CA GLN A 20 1.48 3.58 -7.54
C GLN A 20 2.31 2.76 -6.54
N LEU A 21 1.79 2.49 -5.34
CA LEU A 21 2.44 1.60 -4.38
C LEU A 21 2.51 0.15 -4.88
N VAL A 22 1.43 -0.36 -5.48
CA VAL A 22 1.42 -1.71 -6.08
C VAL A 22 2.48 -1.83 -7.16
N GLU A 23 2.56 -0.84 -8.06
CA GLU A 23 3.50 -0.86 -9.18
C GLU A 23 4.95 -0.74 -8.71
N ALA A 24 5.23 0.17 -7.77
CA ALA A 24 6.56 0.32 -7.19
C ALA A 24 7.03 -0.92 -6.42
N ALA A 25 6.12 -1.63 -5.75
CA ALA A 25 6.43 -2.89 -5.08
C ALA A 25 6.72 -4.02 -6.08
N ARG A 26 5.91 -4.14 -7.14
CA ARG A 26 6.08 -5.15 -8.20
C ARG A 26 7.37 -5.01 -8.99
N THR A 27 7.77 -3.76 -9.25
CA THR A 27 8.99 -3.43 -10.01
C THR A 27 10.22 -3.31 -9.11
N HIS A 28 10.09 -3.56 -7.80
CA HIS A 28 11.23 -3.57 -6.89
C HIS A 28 12.14 -4.79 -7.14
N SER A 29 13.41 -4.70 -6.70
CA SER A 29 14.43 -5.72 -6.95
C SER A 29 13.97 -7.13 -6.56
N ASN A 30 14.25 -8.11 -7.42
CA ASN A 30 13.97 -9.53 -7.17
C ASN A 30 14.78 -10.10 -6.00
N GLU A 31 15.92 -9.48 -5.65
CA GLU A 31 16.76 -9.92 -4.52
C GLU A 31 16.11 -9.63 -3.16
N HIS A 32 15.28 -8.58 -3.08
CA HIS A 32 14.63 -8.12 -1.86
C HIS A 32 13.14 -7.83 -2.14
N PRO A 33 12.34 -8.87 -2.42
CA PRO A 33 10.96 -8.68 -2.84
C PRO A 33 10.14 -7.95 -1.77
N VAL A 34 9.28 -7.05 -2.23
CA VAL A 34 8.30 -6.34 -1.39
C VAL A 34 6.92 -6.64 -1.91
N ARG A 35 6.02 -7.07 -1.03
CA ARG A 35 4.61 -7.29 -1.36
C ARG A 35 3.74 -6.36 -0.55
N LEU A 36 2.94 -5.55 -1.23
CA LEU A 36 1.86 -4.80 -0.60
C LEU A 36 0.70 -5.76 -0.27
N LEU A 37 0.34 -5.87 1.00
CA LEU A 37 -0.71 -6.78 1.48
C LEU A 37 -2.06 -6.09 1.58
N VAL A 38 -2.06 -4.86 2.10
CA VAL A 38 -3.28 -4.05 2.25
C VAL A 38 -2.92 -2.58 2.25
N THR A 39 -3.83 -1.77 1.73
CA THR A 39 -3.84 -0.31 1.87
C THR A 39 -5.20 0.12 2.40
N VAL A 40 -5.21 1.01 3.39
CA VAL A 40 -6.39 1.51 4.08
C VAL A 40 -6.33 3.03 4.08
N ALA A 41 -7.46 3.68 3.81
CA ALA A 41 -7.64 5.11 4.00
C ALA A 41 -8.62 5.36 5.16
N ALA A 42 -8.21 6.22 6.08
CA ALA A 42 -9.08 6.84 7.06
C ALA A 42 -9.36 8.26 6.58
N LEU A 43 -10.34 8.42 5.67
CA LEU A 43 -10.62 9.69 4.97
C LEU A 43 -10.89 10.84 5.95
N ALA A 44 -11.63 10.58 7.04
CA ALA A 44 -11.96 11.59 8.04
C ALA A 44 -10.74 12.11 8.81
N ASP A 45 -9.71 11.27 8.96
CA ASP A 45 -8.46 11.62 9.64
C ASP A 45 -7.36 12.02 8.64
N GLU A 46 -7.66 11.98 7.33
CA GLU A 46 -6.71 12.24 6.25
C GLU A 46 -5.46 11.35 6.31
N MET A 47 -5.62 10.12 6.80
CA MET A 47 -4.52 9.18 6.99
C MET A 47 -4.59 7.99 6.02
N LEU A 48 -3.42 7.60 5.52
CA LEU A 48 -3.22 6.38 4.74
C LEU A 48 -2.33 5.41 5.51
N TYR A 49 -2.65 4.12 5.40
CA TYR A 49 -1.89 3.05 6.02
C TYR A 49 -1.68 1.93 5.02
N SER A 50 -0.48 1.38 4.98
CA SER A 50 -0.17 0.20 4.16
C SER A 50 0.64 -0.83 4.94
N ILE A 51 0.28 -2.10 4.75
CA ILE A 51 1.05 -3.22 5.27
C ILE A 51 1.83 -3.84 4.13
N PHE A 52 3.14 -3.96 4.34
CA PHE A 52 4.05 -4.60 3.42
C PHE A 52 4.64 -5.84 4.08
N GLU A 53 4.77 -6.89 3.30
CA GLU A 53 5.70 -7.98 3.56
C GLU A 53 7.04 -7.62 2.89
N ALA A 54 8.08 -7.46 3.71
CA ALA A 54 9.41 -7.06 3.29
C ALA A 54 10.44 -7.49 4.34
N GLN A 55 11.70 -7.60 3.93
CA GLN A 55 12.81 -7.97 4.83
C GLN A 55 13.20 -6.85 5.80
N SER A 56 12.97 -5.58 5.44
CA SER A 56 13.34 -4.44 6.29
C SER A 56 12.44 -3.21 6.05
N ALA A 57 12.47 -2.29 7.01
CA ALA A 57 11.83 -0.98 6.89
C ALA A 57 12.47 -0.12 5.78
N ASP A 58 13.77 -0.28 5.53
CA ASP A 58 14.48 0.48 4.50
C ASP A 58 14.00 0.10 3.10
N THR A 59 13.78 -1.19 2.84
CA THR A 59 13.23 -1.64 1.55
C THR A 59 11.83 -1.07 1.33
N VAL A 60 10.98 -1.04 2.37
CA VAL A 60 9.66 -0.39 2.31
C VAL A 60 9.80 1.10 2.02
N SER A 61 10.72 1.79 2.71
CA SER A 61 10.98 3.22 2.49
C SER A 61 11.38 3.53 1.03
N GLN A 62 12.22 2.68 0.43
CA GLN A 62 12.63 2.83 -0.97
C GLN A 62 11.46 2.64 -1.93
N VAL A 63 10.60 1.63 -1.70
CA VAL A 63 9.39 1.41 -2.50
C VAL A 63 8.46 2.61 -2.42
N CYS A 64 8.19 3.11 -1.21
CA CYS A 64 7.32 4.27 -0.98
C CYS A 64 7.84 5.52 -1.73
N ARG A 65 9.15 5.79 -1.66
CA ARG A 65 9.78 6.89 -2.43
C ARG A 65 9.66 6.71 -3.94
N ARG A 66 9.86 5.49 -4.47
CA ARG A 66 9.72 5.20 -5.90
C ARG A 66 8.28 5.36 -6.40
N ALA A 67 7.30 5.08 -5.54
CA ALA A 67 5.90 5.33 -5.83
C ALA A 67 5.54 6.83 -5.85
N GLY A 68 6.47 7.72 -5.48
CA GLY A 68 6.19 9.16 -5.34
C GLY A 68 5.55 9.55 -4.00
N TRP A 69 5.42 8.59 -3.07
CA TRP A 69 4.78 8.79 -1.77
C TRP A 69 5.71 8.39 -0.62
N PRO A 70 6.70 9.22 -0.23
CA PRO A 70 7.53 8.96 0.93
C PRO A 70 6.66 8.80 2.19
N ALA A 71 6.85 7.71 2.93
CA ALA A 71 6.10 7.48 4.17
C ALA A 71 6.58 8.41 5.29
N ASP A 72 5.64 8.95 6.05
CA ASP A 72 5.93 9.76 7.24
C ASP A 72 6.47 8.88 8.36
N ARG A 73 5.95 7.67 8.47
CA ARG A 73 6.38 6.70 9.48
C ARG A 73 6.37 5.29 8.93
N ILE A 74 7.38 4.51 9.32
CA ILE A 74 7.46 3.08 9.05
C ILE A 74 7.70 2.36 10.37
N THR A 75 6.80 1.43 10.69
CA THR A 75 6.82 0.68 11.95
C THR A 75 6.75 -0.82 11.65
N ALA A 76 7.63 -1.61 12.29
CA ALA A 76 7.52 -3.06 12.27
C ALA A 76 6.29 -3.49 13.08
N VAL A 77 5.45 -4.34 12.49
CA VAL A 77 4.18 -4.75 13.11
C VAL A 77 4.00 -6.26 13.04
N ARG A 78 3.10 -6.78 13.87
CA ARG A 78 2.50 -8.10 13.71
C ARG A 78 1.06 -7.88 13.32
N ALA A 79 0.67 -8.41 12.16
CA ALA A 79 -0.69 -8.27 11.66
C ALA A 79 -1.33 -9.65 11.57
N ARG A 80 -2.59 -9.74 11.98
CA ARG A 80 -3.48 -10.85 11.63
C ARG A 80 -4.62 -10.24 10.83
N ALA A 81 -4.82 -10.74 9.63
CA ALA A 81 -5.93 -10.33 8.80
C ALA A 81 -6.69 -11.59 8.36
N ASP A 82 -8.01 -11.51 8.44
CA ASP A 82 -8.91 -12.49 7.85
C ASP A 82 -9.58 -11.80 6.66
N PHE A 83 -8.89 -11.86 5.52
CA PHE A 83 -9.45 -11.37 4.27
C PHE A 83 -10.16 -12.54 3.62
N ALA A 84 -11.48 -12.62 3.78
CA ALA A 84 -12.28 -13.53 2.97
C ALA A 84 -11.94 -13.28 1.49
N GLU A 85 -11.56 -14.34 0.76
CA GLU A 85 -11.22 -14.24 -0.66
C GLU A 85 -12.36 -13.53 -1.40
N ARG A 86 -12.08 -12.34 -1.95
CA ARG A 86 -12.91 -11.80 -3.03
C ARG A 86 -12.68 -12.69 -4.27
N HIS A 87 -13.45 -13.77 -4.39
CA HIS A 87 -13.59 -14.49 -5.65
C HIS A 87 -14.05 -13.53 -6.75
N ALA A 88 -13.34 -13.55 -7.87
CA ALA A 88 -13.57 -12.76 -9.08
C ALA A 88 -15.03 -12.80 -9.56
N ARG A 89 -15.55 -11.64 -10.02
CA ARG A 89 -16.62 -11.56 -11.03
C ARG A 89 -16.72 -10.16 -11.63
N LEU A 90 -16.00 -9.96 -12.74
CA LEU A 90 -16.42 -9.14 -13.88
C LEU A 90 -15.93 -9.94 -15.10
N GLN A 91 -16.72 -10.86 -15.64
CA GLN A 91 -17.71 -10.55 -16.67
C GLN A 91 -19.05 -11.29 -16.49
N PRO A 92 -20.14 -10.67 -16.96
CA PRO A 92 -20.92 -11.24 -18.05
C PRO A 92 -20.97 -10.27 -19.25
N GLY A 93 -21.03 -10.85 -20.45
CA GLY A 93 -20.82 -10.15 -21.72
C GLY A 93 -21.93 -9.24 -22.22
N CYS A 94 -21.57 -8.42 -23.20
CA CYS A 94 -22.25 -8.24 -24.47
C CYS A 94 -21.16 -8.19 -25.56
#